data_AF-A0A8X7QW39-F1
#
_entry.id   AF-A0A8X7QW39-F1
#
_cell.length_a   1.000
_cell.length_b   1.000
_cell.length_c   1.000
_cell.angle_alpha   90.00
_cell.angle_beta   90.00
_cell.angle_gamma   90.00
#
_symmetry.space_group_name_H-M   'P 1'
#
loop_
_entity.id
_entity.type
_entity.pdbx_description
1 polymer ?
#
loop_
_entity_poly.entity_id
_entity_poly.type
_entity_poly.pdbx_seq_one_letter_code
_entity_poly.pdbx_strand_id
1 'polypeptide(L)'
;MSHASPLQDQEHVVSDSPFPRCQVDASWVKNSNFVGGGCVFDFEPGTHIYGSFGIEQVLSPLHAEFSVLLCAMRCSLQLGFKNMSFVSNCLQLVKLINEEEEWPILTSEWNDFEHTRAFFSTFSISFIARKPNVRADLLAKGARAQNSIFSHVNHMIPVWLSPQANLLT
;
A
#
# COMPACT_ATOMS: atom_id res chain seq x y z
N MET A 1 38.31 24.55 -23.71
CA MET A 1 36.88 24.96 -23.81
C MET A 1 36.09 23.72 -24.20
N SER A 2 35.57 23.00 -23.20
CA SER A 2 34.64 21.89 -23.43
C SER A 2 33.22 22.42 -23.21
N HIS A 3 32.35 22.18 -24.17
CA HIS A 3 30.91 22.42 -24.05
C HIS A 3 30.18 21.09 -24.13
N ALA A 4 29.34 20.90 -23.12
CA ALA A 4 28.13 20.09 -23.00
C ALA A 4 28.22 18.55 -23.14
N SER A 5 27.78 17.86 -22.08
CA SER A 5 26.44 17.24 -22.13
C SER A 5 25.64 17.61 -20.87
N PRO A 6 24.32 17.89 -20.97
CA PRO A 6 23.49 18.27 -19.84
C PRO A 6 23.11 17.05 -19.00
N LEU A 7 23.02 17.26 -17.69
CA LEU A 7 22.23 16.41 -16.79
C LEU A 7 20.81 16.36 -17.34
N GLN A 8 20.41 15.23 -17.92
CA GLN A 8 19.01 15.01 -18.28
C GLN A 8 18.23 14.75 -17.00
N ASP A 9 17.35 15.71 -16.73
CA ASP A 9 16.27 15.71 -15.77
C ASP A 9 15.60 14.33 -15.65
N GLN A 10 15.71 13.69 -14.47
CA GLN A 10 14.72 12.73 -14.04
C GLN A 10 13.48 13.53 -13.64
N GLU A 11 12.69 13.88 -14.64
CA GLU A 11 11.37 14.48 -14.48
C GLU A 11 10.49 13.60 -13.58
N HIS A 12 9.71 14.32 -12.78
CA HIS A 12 8.69 13.88 -11.86
C HIS A 12 7.75 12.81 -12.47
N VAL A 13 8.01 11.52 -12.25
CA VAL A 13 7.01 10.47 -12.52
C VAL A 13 6.01 10.49 -11.37
N VAL A 14 5.01 11.37 -11.46
CA VAL A 14 3.75 11.19 -10.74
C VAL A 14 3.13 9.92 -11.31
N SER A 15 2.87 8.93 -10.46
CA SER A 15 2.17 7.71 -10.86
C SER A 15 0.78 8.10 -11.39
N ASP A 16 0.64 8.06 -12.71
CA ASP A 16 -0.59 8.34 -13.47
C ASP A 16 -1.54 7.13 -13.42
N SER A 17 -1.60 6.46 -12.26
CA SER A 17 -2.49 5.33 -12.05
C SER A 17 -3.95 5.81 -12.12
N PRO A 18 -4.80 5.17 -12.93
CA PRO A 18 -6.18 5.61 -13.10
C PRO A 18 -6.95 5.46 -11.79
N PHE A 19 -7.90 6.36 -11.55
CA PHE A 19 -8.87 6.19 -10.48
C PHE A 19 -9.90 5.10 -10.86
N PRO A 20 -10.42 4.31 -9.91
CA PRO A 20 -10.02 4.22 -8.51
C PRO A 20 -8.62 3.66 -8.28
N ARG A 21 -7.86 4.29 -7.37
CA ARG A 21 -6.51 3.80 -6.99
C ARG A 21 -6.33 3.68 -5.49
N CYS A 22 -5.39 2.83 -5.08
CA CYS A 22 -5.04 2.63 -3.68
C CYS A 22 -3.53 2.52 -3.48
N GLN A 23 -2.97 3.46 -2.72
CA GLN A 23 -1.60 3.39 -2.22
C GLN A 23 -1.54 2.45 -1.03
N VAL A 24 -0.54 1.57 -0.98
CA VAL A 24 -0.30 0.65 0.14
C VAL A 24 1.16 0.70 0.57
N ASP A 25 1.40 0.52 1.88
CA ASP A 25 2.74 0.39 2.46
C ASP A 25 2.65 -0.39 3.77
N ALA A 26 3.68 -1.20 4.04
CA ALA A 26 3.78 -1.93 5.30
C ALA A 26 4.95 -1.44 6.17
N SER A 27 4.70 -1.43 7.47
CA SER A 27 5.69 -1.15 8.48
C SER A 27 5.98 -2.39 9.30
N TRP A 28 7.10 -3.04 8.99
CA TRP A 28 7.56 -4.27 9.63
C TRP A 28 8.91 -4.06 10.35
N VAL A 29 9.08 -4.70 11.51
CA VAL A 29 10.35 -4.77 12.26
C VAL A 29 10.46 -6.16 12.88
N LYS A 30 11.61 -6.83 12.71
CA LYS A 30 11.84 -8.24 13.09
C LYS A 30 11.39 -8.64 14.50
N ASN A 31 11.50 -7.73 15.47
CA ASN A 31 11.22 -8.02 16.89
C ASN A 31 9.97 -7.28 17.40
N SER A 32 9.10 -6.81 16.49
CA SER A 32 7.78 -6.27 16.85
C SER A 32 6.79 -7.42 17.09
N ASN A 33 5.74 -7.17 17.86
CA ASN A 33 4.60 -8.10 17.98
C ASN A 33 3.63 -7.97 16.81
N PHE A 34 3.65 -6.83 16.11
CA PHE A 34 2.69 -6.49 15.07
C PHE A 34 3.36 -5.81 13.87
N VAL A 35 2.73 -5.99 12.72
CA VAL A 35 2.91 -5.20 11.52
C VAL A 35 1.91 -4.07 11.52
N GLY A 36 2.35 -2.88 11.10
CA GLY A 36 1.44 -1.81 10.76
C GLY A 36 1.23 -1.73 9.27
N GLY A 37 -0.01 -1.64 8.82
CA GLY A 37 -0.38 -1.40 7.43
C GLY A 37 -1.00 -0.02 7.25
N GLY A 38 -0.71 0.60 6.13
CA GLY A 38 -1.31 1.86 5.73
C GLY A 38 -1.80 1.78 4.29
N CYS A 39 -2.97 2.36 4.02
CA CYS A 39 -3.40 2.57 2.66
C CYS A 39 -4.16 3.89 2.46
N VAL A 40 -4.15 4.40 1.24
CA VAL A 40 -4.90 5.60 0.84
C VAL A 40 -5.66 5.29 -0.43
N PHE A 41 -6.99 5.30 -0.33
CA PHE A 41 -7.87 5.17 -1.47
C PHE A 41 -8.19 6.54 -2.06
N ASP A 42 -7.99 6.67 -3.36
CA ASP A 42 -8.45 7.78 -4.15
C ASP A 42 -9.49 7.23 -5.14
N PHE A 43 -10.77 7.45 -4.88
CA PHE A 43 -11.86 6.98 -5.76
C PHE A 43 -12.19 7.99 -6.85
N GLU A 44 -12.06 9.27 -6.51
CA GLU A 44 -12.28 10.42 -7.38
C GLU A 44 -11.24 11.50 -7.06
N PRO A 45 -10.94 12.40 -8.01
CA PRO A 45 -10.01 13.50 -7.78
C PRO A 45 -10.39 14.32 -6.53
N GLY A 46 -9.43 14.53 -5.63
CA GLY A 46 -9.60 15.37 -4.44
C GLY A 46 -10.29 14.69 -3.24
N THR A 47 -10.69 13.42 -3.36
CA THR A 47 -11.26 12.65 -2.24
C THR A 47 -10.31 11.56 -1.79
N HIS A 48 -10.05 11.49 -0.49
CA HIS A 48 -9.17 10.50 0.14
C HIS A 48 -9.92 9.72 1.21
N ILE A 49 -9.78 8.39 1.19
CA ILE A 49 -10.14 7.51 2.32
C ILE A 49 -8.86 6.87 2.83
N TYR A 50 -8.62 6.98 4.12
CA TYR A 50 -7.41 6.49 4.77
C TYR A 50 -7.69 5.15 5.46
N GLY A 51 -6.86 4.16 5.19
CA GLY A 51 -6.87 2.87 5.85
C GLY A 51 -5.64 2.65 6.71
N SER A 52 -5.84 1.99 7.85
CA SER A 52 -4.80 1.65 8.81
C SER A 52 -5.10 0.30 9.45
N PHE A 53 -4.08 -0.55 9.52
CA PHE A 53 -4.22 -1.94 9.92
C PHE A 53 -3.16 -2.31 10.95
N GLY A 54 -3.57 -2.89 12.06
CA GLY A 54 -2.70 -3.65 12.94
C GLY A 54 -2.83 -5.14 12.60
N ILE A 55 -1.74 -5.76 12.16
CA ILE A 55 -1.70 -7.16 11.73
C ILE A 55 -0.74 -7.91 12.65
N GLU A 56 -1.01 -9.20 12.90
CA GLU A 56 -0.04 -10.07 13.59
C GLU A 56 1.33 -10.03 12.90
N GLN A 57 2.37 -10.29 13.68
CA GLN A 57 3.72 -10.33 13.13
C GLN A 57 3.86 -11.43 12.06
N VAL A 58 4.57 -11.09 10.99
CA VAL A 58 4.84 -12.01 9.87
C VAL A 58 6.34 -12.21 9.66
N LEU A 59 6.69 -13.17 8.81
CA LEU A 59 8.06 -13.70 8.68
C LEU A 59 9.05 -12.71 8.05
N SER A 60 8.60 -11.86 7.14
CA SER A 60 9.48 -10.93 6.42
C SER A 60 8.78 -9.64 6.01
N PRO A 61 9.53 -8.59 5.64
CA PRO A 61 8.95 -7.39 5.05
C PRO A 61 8.05 -7.68 3.85
N LEU A 62 8.40 -8.65 3.00
CA LEU A 62 7.58 -9.00 1.83
C LEU A 62 6.22 -9.62 2.24
N HIS A 63 6.18 -10.45 3.28
CA HIS A 63 4.91 -10.96 3.83
C HIS A 63 4.05 -9.82 4.36
N ALA A 64 4.68 -8.81 4.97
CA ALA A 64 3.99 -7.64 5.51
C ALA A 64 3.37 -6.80 4.38
N GLU A 65 4.14 -6.49 3.34
CA GLU A 65 3.66 -5.77 2.15
C GLU A 65 2.49 -6.50 1.49
N PHE A 66 2.60 -7.83 1.34
CA PHE A 66 1.53 -8.64 0.75
C PHE A 66 0.27 -8.67 1.65
N SER A 67 0.44 -8.86 2.96
CA SER A 67 -0.69 -8.85 3.91
C SER A 67 -1.44 -7.51 3.90
N VAL A 68 -0.71 -6.39 3.80
CA VAL A 68 -1.32 -5.05 3.72
C VAL A 68 -2.05 -4.84 2.39
N LEU A 69 -1.51 -5.34 1.28
CA LEU A 69 -2.22 -5.36 0.00
C LEU A 69 -3.56 -6.11 0.13
N LEU A 70 -3.57 -7.31 0.74
CA LEU A 70 -4.79 -8.08 0.98
C LEU A 70 -5.80 -7.33 1.86
N CYS A 71 -5.34 -6.68 2.92
CA CYS A 71 -6.20 -5.80 3.75
C CYS A 71 -6.83 -4.70 2.90
N ALA A 72 -6.04 -4.00 2.08
CA ALA A 72 -6.53 -2.93 1.21
C ALA A 72 -7.53 -3.45 0.16
N MET A 73 -7.27 -4.60 -0.46
CA MET A 73 -8.18 -5.26 -1.41
C MET A 73 -9.52 -5.60 -0.77
N ARG A 74 -9.51 -6.22 0.42
CA ARG A 74 -10.74 -6.55 1.16
C ARG A 74 -11.53 -5.29 1.52
N CYS A 75 -10.84 -4.23 1.91
CA CYS A 75 -11.47 -2.94 2.23
C CYS A 75 -12.10 -2.29 0.99
N SER A 76 -11.44 -2.27 -0.17
CA SER A 76 -12.05 -1.70 -1.39
C SER A 76 -13.30 -2.46 -1.81
N LEU A 77 -13.28 -3.80 -1.68
CA LEU A 77 -14.46 -4.63 -1.97
C LEU A 77 -15.61 -4.33 -1.01
N GLN A 78 -15.34 -4.16 0.30
CA GLN A 78 -16.34 -3.75 1.29
C GLN A 78 -16.92 -2.37 1.01
N LEU A 79 -16.13 -1.47 0.43
CA LEU A 79 -16.56 -0.15 -0.04
C LEU A 79 -17.31 -0.20 -1.39
N GLY A 80 -17.44 -1.38 -2.02
CA GLY A 80 -18.16 -1.57 -3.28
C GLY A 80 -17.31 -1.39 -4.54
N PHE A 81 -16.00 -1.17 -4.41
CA PHE A 81 -15.09 -0.94 -5.54
C PHE A 81 -14.45 -2.25 -6.02
N LYS A 82 -14.92 -2.71 -7.19
CA LYS A 82 -14.43 -3.93 -7.88
C LYS A 82 -13.47 -3.63 -9.04
N ASN A 83 -13.21 -2.35 -9.32
CA ASN A 83 -12.26 -1.89 -10.31
C ASN A 83 -11.22 -1.04 -9.59
N MET A 84 -10.00 -1.55 -9.43
CA MET A 84 -8.99 -0.89 -8.59
C MET A 84 -7.59 -0.99 -9.19
N SER A 85 -6.83 0.10 -9.10
CA SER A 85 -5.39 0.13 -9.32
C SER A 85 -4.64 0.29 -8.00
N PHE A 86 -3.92 -0.73 -7.57
CA PHE A 86 -3.08 -0.68 -6.38
C PHE A 86 -1.68 -0.16 -6.75
N VAL A 87 -1.06 0.58 -5.85
CA VAL A 87 0.28 1.13 -6.02
C VAL A 87 1.12 0.90 -4.77
N SER A 88 2.31 0.34 -4.95
CA SER A 88 3.25 0.01 -3.87
C SER A 88 4.66 0.49 -4.22
N ASN A 89 5.43 0.92 -3.22
CA ASN A 89 6.85 1.19 -3.35
C ASN A 89 7.73 -0.08 -3.19
N CYS A 90 7.12 -1.25 -2.98
CA CYS A 90 7.81 -2.53 -2.88
C CYS A 90 7.88 -3.19 -4.26
N LEU A 91 8.99 -2.97 -4.97
CA LEU A 91 9.18 -3.53 -6.32
C LEU A 91 9.13 -5.07 -6.33
N GLN A 92 9.58 -5.73 -5.26
CA GLN A 92 9.49 -7.19 -5.14
C GLN A 92 8.04 -7.68 -5.12
N LEU A 93 7.16 -7.03 -4.34
CA LEU A 93 5.73 -7.36 -4.34
C LEU A 93 5.10 -7.11 -5.72
N VAL A 94 5.40 -5.97 -6.35
CA VAL A 94 4.86 -5.64 -7.67
C VAL A 94 5.24 -6.69 -8.71
N LYS A 95 6.50 -7.14 -8.70
CA LYS A 95 6.97 -8.21 -9.59
C LYS A 95 6.31 -9.55 -9.29
N LEU A 96 6.28 -9.93 -8.01
CA LEU A 96 5.65 -11.17 -7.56
C LEU A 96 4.22 -11.32 -8.11
N ILE A 97 3.42 -10.26 -8.01
CA ILE A 97 2.03 -10.28 -8.48
C ILE A 97 1.92 -10.20 -10.00
N ASN A 98 2.67 -9.34 -10.67
CA ASN A 98 2.53 -9.13 -12.12
C ASN A 98 3.19 -10.24 -12.97
N GLU A 99 4.24 -10.87 -12.45
CA GLU A 99 4.94 -11.96 -13.12
C GLU A 99 4.40 -13.34 -12.70
N GLU A 100 3.39 -13.38 -11.83
CA GLU A 100 2.78 -14.59 -11.27
C GLU A 100 3.84 -15.56 -10.70
N GLU A 101 4.85 -15.00 -10.02
CA GLU A 101 5.97 -15.78 -9.51
C GLU A 101 5.57 -16.48 -8.21
N GLU A 102 5.31 -17.79 -8.28
CA GLU A 102 4.97 -18.57 -7.08
C GLU A 102 6.20 -18.75 -6.18
N TRP A 103 6.16 -18.14 -5.00
CA TRP A 103 7.15 -18.37 -3.95
C TRP A 103 6.55 -19.32 -2.92
N PRO A 104 7.09 -20.55 -2.74
CA PRO A 104 6.50 -21.52 -1.82
C PRO A 104 6.30 -21.01 -0.39
N ILE A 105 7.14 -20.06 0.05
CA ILE A 105 7.02 -19.45 1.39
C ILE A 105 5.82 -18.51 1.54
N LEU A 106 5.25 -18.02 0.43
CA LEU A 106 4.09 -17.11 0.37
C LEU A 106 2.80 -17.83 -0.09
N THR A 107 2.76 -19.16 -0.05
CA THR A 107 1.62 -19.95 -0.56
C THR A 107 0.30 -19.55 0.12
N SER A 108 0.31 -19.24 1.41
CA SER A 108 -0.91 -18.85 2.14
C SER A 108 -1.42 -17.50 1.64
N GLU A 109 -0.54 -16.52 1.51
CA GLU A 109 -0.85 -15.18 1.01
C GLU A 109 -1.32 -15.23 -0.44
N TRP A 110 -0.72 -16.10 -1.26
CA TRP A 110 -1.10 -16.31 -2.66
C TRP A 110 -2.52 -16.88 -2.78
N ASN A 111 -2.87 -17.89 -1.98
CA ASN A 111 -4.23 -18.44 -1.97
C ASN A 111 -5.28 -17.40 -1.56
N ASP A 112 -4.97 -16.61 -0.53
CA ASP A 112 -5.81 -15.49 -0.09
C ASP A 112 -5.93 -14.41 -1.17
N PHE A 113 -4.84 -14.16 -1.89
CA PHE A 113 -4.79 -13.22 -3.01
C PHE A 113 -5.69 -13.69 -4.14
N GLU A 114 -5.50 -14.90 -4.65
CA GLU A 114 -6.33 -15.48 -5.73
C GLU A 114 -7.81 -15.47 -5.37
N HIS A 115 -8.14 -15.89 -4.15
CA HIS A 115 -9.51 -15.85 -3.66
C HIS A 115 -10.08 -14.44 -3.65
N THR A 116 -9.34 -13.47 -3.12
CA THR A 116 -9.79 -12.07 -3.03
C THR A 116 -9.85 -11.42 -4.42
N ARG A 117 -8.87 -11.71 -5.28
CA ARG A 117 -8.70 -11.21 -6.65
C ARG A 117 -9.88 -11.59 -7.55
N ALA A 118 -10.47 -12.77 -7.34
CA ALA A 118 -11.63 -13.25 -8.08
C ALA A 118 -12.89 -12.36 -7.93
N PHE A 119 -12.98 -11.54 -6.88
CA PHE A 119 -14.11 -10.62 -6.67
C PHE A 119 -13.95 -9.28 -7.42
N PHE A 120 -12.77 -9.01 -8.00
CA PHE A 120 -12.49 -7.80 -8.77
C PHE A 120 -12.77 -8.01 -10.25
N SER A 121 -13.56 -7.10 -10.83
CA SER A 121 -13.73 -7.01 -12.28
C SER A 121 -12.44 -6.56 -12.96
N THR A 122 -11.74 -5.59 -12.37
CA THR A 122 -10.40 -5.17 -12.80
C THR A 122 -9.51 -4.92 -11.59
N PHE A 123 -8.26 -5.33 -11.73
CA PHE A 123 -7.20 -5.15 -10.74
C PHE A 123 -5.91 -4.89 -11.51
N SER A 124 -5.12 -3.96 -11.01
CA SER A 124 -3.72 -3.84 -11.38
C SER A 124 -2.90 -3.50 -10.15
N ILE A 125 -1.61 -3.82 -10.20
CA ILE A 125 -0.64 -3.32 -9.23
C ILE A 125 0.57 -2.73 -9.97
N SER A 126 1.01 -1.55 -9.56
CA SER A 126 2.19 -0.92 -10.15
C SER A 126 3.13 -0.34 -9.10
N PHE A 127 4.38 -0.11 -9.53
CA PHE A 127 5.39 0.50 -8.68
C PHE A 127 5.19 2.01 -8.61
N ILE A 128 5.36 2.56 -7.41
CA ILE A 128 5.45 4.00 -7.18
C ILE A 128 6.72 4.32 -6.38
N ALA A 129 7.37 5.44 -6.68
CA ALA A 129 8.51 5.89 -5.89
C ALA A 129 8.10 6.16 -4.42
N ARG A 130 9.05 6.05 -3.48
CA ARG A 130 8.75 6.20 -2.05
C ARG A 130 8.23 7.57 -1.67
N LYS A 131 8.75 8.65 -2.28
CA LYS A 131 8.38 10.04 -1.97
C LYS A 131 6.86 10.29 -2.10
N PRO A 132 6.19 9.92 -3.20
CA PRO A 132 4.73 10.06 -3.30
C PRO A 132 3.92 9.00 -2.51
N ASN A 133 4.55 7.96 -1.94
CA ASN A 133 3.89 6.96 -1.09
C ASN A 133 3.92 7.31 0.41
N VAL A 134 4.31 8.54 0.77
CA VAL A 134 4.56 8.94 2.16
C VAL A 134 3.33 8.79 3.06
N ARG A 135 2.12 8.98 2.53
CA ARG A 135 0.89 8.90 3.32
C ARG A 135 0.64 7.48 3.82
N ALA A 136 0.78 6.49 2.94
CA ALA A 136 0.68 5.08 3.31
C ALA A 136 1.79 4.68 4.31
N ASP A 137 3.03 5.12 4.11
CA ASP A 137 4.16 4.85 5.03
C ASP A 137 3.92 5.43 6.44
N LEU A 138 3.37 6.65 6.55
CA LEU A 138 3.02 7.26 7.83
C LEU A 138 1.89 6.50 8.54
N LEU A 139 0.82 6.16 7.81
CA LEU A 139 -0.29 5.35 8.33
C LEU A 139 0.22 4.00 8.85
N ALA A 140 1.08 3.32 8.08
CA ALA A 140 1.65 2.04 8.45
C ALA A 140 2.52 2.14 9.70
N LYS A 141 3.39 3.16 9.78
CA LYS A 141 4.25 3.38 10.97
C LYS A 141 3.44 3.65 12.22
N GLY A 142 2.44 4.52 12.11
CA GLY A 142 1.59 4.84 13.25
C GLY A 142 0.71 3.65 13.66
N ALA A 143 0.24 2.84 12.71
CA ALA A 143 -0.50 1.61 13.00
C ALA A 143 0.31 0.62 13.81
N ARG A 144 1.57 0.38 13.41
CA ARG A 144 2.49 -0.48 14.16
C ARG A 144 2.70 0.05 15.58
N ALA A 145 2.79 1.36 15.75
CA ALA A 145 2.98 1.98 17.06
C ALA A 145 1.79 1.78 18.02
N GLN A 146 0.59 1.46 17.51
CA GLN A 146 -0.56 1.11 18.35
C GLN A 146 -0.40 -0.25 19.05
N ASN A 147 0.53 -1.10 18.59
CA ASN A 147 0.86 -2.39 19.20
C ASN A 147 -0.37 -3.26 19.51
N SER A 148 -1.30 -3.34 18.56
CA SER A 148 -2.55 -4.11 18.66
C SER A 148 -3.03 -4.52 17.27
N ILE A 149 -3.94 -5.51 17.21
CA ILE A 149 -4.63 -5.92 15.98
C ILE A 149 -5.87 -5.06 15.81
N PHE A 150 -6.03 -4.44 14.65
CA PHE A 150 -7.20 -3.65 14.32
C PHE A 150 -7.32 -3.41 12.81
N SER A 151 -8.49 -2.98 12.36
CA SER A 151 -8.72 -2.47 11.02
C SER A 151 -9.55 -1.19 11.10
N HIS A 152 -9.07 -0.13 10.46
CA HIS A 152 -9.75 1.15 10.42
C HIS A 152 -9.67 1.74 9.01
N VAL A 153 -10.82 2.08 8.42
CA VAL A 153 -10.91 2.74 7.11
C VAL A 153 -11.95 3.85 7.19
N ASN A 154 -11.53 5.10 6.97
CA ASN A 154 -12.42 6.26 7.10
C ASN A 154 -11.94 7.47 6.28
N HIS A 155 -12.83 8.43 6.04
CA HIS A 155 -12.51 9.72 5.42
C HIS A 155 -11.73 10.64 6.38
N MET A 156 -11.81 10.39 7.69
CA MET A 156 -11.02 11.10 8.69
C MET A 156 -9.70 10.40 8.96
N ILE A 157 -8.63 11.18 9.10
CA ILE A 157 -7.35 10.69 9.61
C ILE A 157 -7.55 10.28 11.09
N PRO A 158 -7.10 9.09 11.51
CA PRO A 158 -7.21 8.66 12.90
C PRO A 158 -6.59 9.69 13.86
N VAL A 159 -7.26 9.96 14.99
CA VAL A 159 -6.84 11.00 15.97
C VAL A 159 -5.41 10.77 16.49
N TRP A 160 -4.97 9.51 16.58
CA TRP A 160 -3.62 9.15 17.00
C TRP A 160 -2.53 9.44 15.94
N LEU A 161 -2.90 9.80 14.71
CA LEU A 161 -2.03 10.36 13.67
C LEU A 161 -2.10 11.89 13.59
N SER A 162 -2.88 12.55 14.46
CA SER A 162 -3.07 14.01 14.42
C SER A 162 -1.78 14.85 14.47
N PRO A 163 -0.68 14.44 15.15
CA PRO A 163 0.58 15.21 15.09
C PRO A 163 1.22 15.22 13.70
N GLN A 164 0.83 14.30 12.81
CA GLN A 164 1.34 14.15 11.45
C GLN A 164 0.29 14.49 10.38
N ALA A 165 -0.86 15.04 10.76
CA ALA A 165 -1.98 15.31 9.85
C ALA A 165 -1.58 16.22 8.67
N ASN A 166 -0.69 17.20 8.90
CA ASN A 166 -0.18 18.10 7.87
C ASN A 166 0.66 17.39 6.79
N LEU A 167 1.10 16.15 7.03
CA LEU A 167 1.82 15.31 6.06
C LEU A 167 0.89 14.38 5.27
N LEU A 168 -0.40 14.35 5.63
CA LEU A 168 -1.43 13.48 5.05
C LEU A 168 -2.45 14.26 4.20
N THR A 169 -2.55 15.58 4.39
CA THR A 169 -3.27 16.55 3.54
C THR A 169 -2.35 17.07 2.45
#